data_AF-A0A9Q0UCK7-F1
#
_entry.id   AF-A0A9Q0UCK7-F1
#
_cell.length_a   1.000
_cell.length_b   1.000
_cell.length_c   1.000
_cell.angle_alpha   90.00
_cell.angle_beta   90.00
_cell.angle_gamma   90.00
#
_symmetry.space_group_name_H-M   'P 1'
#
loop_
_entity.id
_entity.type
_entity.pdbx_description
1 polymer ?
#
loop_
_entity_poly.entity_id
_entity_poly.type
_entity_poly.pdbx_seq_one_letter_code
_entity_poly.pdbx_strand_id
1 'polypeptide(L)'
;MIMGCVKMIHGWGQVVICENLGITLSWRLLDVRSVAPPPRGAHAACCIDKRTMVIHGGIGLYGLRLGDTWILEVPENFCSGTWRELVAHPSPPPRSGHTLTCIEGTGTVLFGGRGLGYDVLHDVWLLQESEDQLKWVQMFYNLQDIPEGVSLPRVGHSATLILGGRLLIYGGEDSQRHRKGDFWVFDASKIPSIKEQSTPSNSMGLQANMWRRLKAKGYKPNCRSFHRACADHSGRRLYVFGGMVDSLLHPTEASELRFDGELFLVKLELETGSVRC
;
A
#
# COMPACT_ATOMS: atom_id res chain seq x y z
N MET A 1 -37.41 1.51 5.86
CA MET A 1 -37.13 2.16 7.16
C MET A 1 -37.21 1.09 8.23
N ILE A 2 -36.07 0.53 8.64
CA ILE A 2 -36.01 -0.36 9.81
C ILE A 2 -34.92 0.24 10.69
N MET A 3 -35.35 0.96 11.72
CA MET A 3 -34.49 1.43 12.80
C MET A 3 -34.01 0.20 13.58
N GLY A 4 -32.76 -0.20 13.36
CA GLY A 4 -32.06 -1.08 14.30
C GLY A 4 -31.69 -0.25 15.53
N CYS A 5 -32.38 -0.46 16.64
CA CYS A 5 -32.09 0.19 17.91
C CYS A 5 -30.74 -0.30 18.43
N VAL A 6 -29.71 0.54 18.37
CA VAL A 6 -28.39 0.27 18.97
C VAL A 6 -28.52 0.55 20.47
N LYS A 7 -28.60 -0.50 21.29
CA LYS A 7 -28.51 -0.37 22.74
C LYS A 7 -27.04 -0.36 23.13
N MET A 8 -26.50 0.83 23.37
CA MET A 8 -25.19 0.99 24.02
C MET A 8 -25.33 0.56 25.47
N ILE A 9 -24.70 -0.55 25.86
CA ILE A 9 -24.56 -0.95 27.26
C ILE A 9 -23.13 -0.57 27.66
N HIS A 10 -22.99 0.24 28.71
CA HIS A 10 -21.69 0.60 29.27
C HIS A 10 -20.97 -0.66 29.78
N GLY A 11 -19.80 -0.94 29.20
CA GLY A 11 -18.92 -2.07 29.55
C GLY A 11 -18.73 -3.03 28.39
N TRP A 12 -17.53 -3.01 27.79
CA TRP A 12 -17.04 -3.96 26.78
C TRP A 12 -17.97 -4.14 25.56
N GLY A 13 -17.82 -3.25 24.58
CA GLY A 13 -18.64 -3.22 23.37
C GLY A 13 -18.42 -4.44 22.48
N GLN A 14 -19.29 -5.44 22.62
CA GLN A 14 -19.49 -6.50 21.66
C GLN A 14 -20.77 -6.19 20.87
N VAL A 15 -20.63 -5.79 19.61
CA VAL A 15 -21.78 -5.65 18.70
C VAL A 15 -21.86 -6.92 17.88
N VAL A 16 -22.90 -7.71 18.08
CA VAL A 16 -23.15 -8.94 17.31
C VAL A 16 -24.22 -8.67 16.27
N ILE A 17 -23.91 -8.84 14.98
CA ILE A 17 -24.89 -8.84 13.90
C ILE A 17 -24.96 -10.26 13.35
N CYS A 18 -26.12 -10.89 13.44
CA CYS A 18 -26.42 -12.15 12.78
C CYS A 18 -27.10 -11.84 11.44
N GLU A 19 -26.43 -12.11 10.33
CA GLU A 19 -27.10 -12.16 9.03
C GLU A 19 -27.62 -13.57 8.77
N ASN A 20 -28.69 -13.69 7.99
CA ASN A 20 -29.49 -14.92 7.73
C ASN A 20 -28.71 -16.09 7.07
N LEU A 21 -27.38 -16.02 6.98
CA LEU A 21 -26.48 -17.03 6.40
C LEU A 21 -25.67 -17.80 7.46
N GLY A 22 -25.94 -17.61 8.76
CA GLY A 22 -25.17 -18.25 9.84
C GLY A 22 -23.79 -17.63 10.08
N ILE A 23 -23.57 -16.41 9.57
CA ILE A 23 -22.35 -15.63 9.81
C ILE A 23 -22.62 -14.66 10.95
N THR A 24 -21.83 -14.78 12.01
CA THR A 24 -21.85 -13.87 13.17
C THR A 24 -20.71 -12.87 13.04
N LEU A 25 -21.03 -11.59 12.90
CA LEU A 25 -20.05 -10.50 12.94
C LEU A 25 -19.96 -9.98 14.38
N SER A 26 -18.76 -9.95 14.96
CA SER A 26 -18.54 -9.31 16.26
C SER A 26 -17.28 -8.46 16.30
N TRP A 27 -17.41 -7.24 16.82
CA TRP A 27 -16.26 -6.41 17.19
C TRP A 27 -15.77 -6.74 18.60
N ARG A 28 -14.45 -6.79 18.78
CA ARG A 28 -13.80 -6.86 20.08
C ARG A 28 -12.54 -6.00 20.06
N LEU A 29 -12.30 -5.28 21.14
CA LEU A 29 -11.01 -4.63 21.37
C LEU A 29 -9.95 -5.69 21.64
N LEU A 30 -8.92 -5.78 20.80
CA LEU A 30 -7.80 -6.69 21.02
C LEU A 30 -6.98 -6.20 22.21
N ASP A 31 -6.74 -7.07 23.18
CA ASP A 31 -5.86 -6.77 24.30
C ASP A 31 -4.41 -6.72 23.80
N VAL A 32 -3.93 -5.50 23.59
CA VAL A 32 -2.53 -5.22 23.27
C VAL A 32 -1.93 -4.56 24.48
N ARG A 33 -0.81 -5.10 24.96
CA ARG A 33 -0.12 -4.65 26.18
C ARG A 33 0.18 -3.14 26.15
N SER A 34 0.74 -2.59 27.22
CA SER A 34 0.98 -1.13 27.36
C SER A 34 1.88 -0.50 26.28
N VAL A 35 2.68 -1.30 25.56
CA VAL A 35 3.53 -0.85 24.47
C VAL A 35 2.76 -0.95 23.16
N ALA A 36 2.55 0.18 22.47
CA ALA A 36 1.81 0.26 21.23
C ALA A 36 2.26 1.48 20.39
N PRO A 37 2.05 1.47 19.06
CA PRO A 37 2.29 2.63 18.21
C PRO A 37 1.44 3.84 18.65
N PRO A 38 1.97 5.08 18.60
CA PRO A 38 1.14 6.26 18.82
C PRO A 38 -0.03 6.37 17.82
N PRO A 39 -1.14 7.05 18.20
CA PRO A 39 -2.29 7.28 17.32
C PRO A 39 -1.88 7.94 16.01
N ARG A 40 -2.41 7.44 14.89
CA ARG A 40 -1.99 7.85 13.55
C ARG A 40 -3.05 7.60 12.47
N GLY A 41 -3.07 8.43 11.43
CA GLY A 41 -3.84 8.24 10.20
C GLY A 41 -2.93 8.14 8.97
N ALA A 42 -3.45 7.71 7.82
CA ALA A 42 -2.71 7.63 6.55
C ALA A 42 -1.36 6.86 6.61
N HIS A 43 -1.23 5.95 7.56
CA HIS A 43 -0.15 4.97 7.64
C HIS A 43 -0.43 3.83 6.65
N ALA A 44 0.59 3.06 6.30
CA ALA A 44 0.41 1.84 5.54
C ALA A 44 0.56 0.63 6.46
N ALA A 45 -0.19 -0.43 6.16
CA ALA A 45 -0.22 -1.66 6.93
C ALA A 45 -0.35 -2.86 6.00
N CYS A 46 0.29 -3.98 6.34
CA CYS A 46 0.06 -5.26 5.69
C CYS A 46 0.35 -6.43 6.64
N CYS A 47 -0.36 -7.55 6.46
CA CYS A 47 0.06 -8.81 7.04
C CYS A 47 1.28 -9.34 6.28
N ILE A 48 2.28 -9.82 7.00
CA ILE A 48 3.47 -10.47 6.43
C ILE A 48 3.43 -11.99 6.58
N ASP A 49 2.58 -12.48 7.48
CA ASP A 49 2.18 -13.88 7.61
C ASP A 49 0.78 -13.97 8.25
N LYS A 50 0.35 -15.17 8.67
CA LYS A 50 -1.00 -15.41 9.25
C LYS A 50 -1.23 -14.75 10.62
N ARG A 51 -0.17 -14.37 11.31
CA ARG A 51 -0.14 -13.92 12.71
C ARG A 51 0.64 -12.62 12.92
N THR A 52 1.32 -12.14 11.89
CA THR A 52 2.18 -10.96 11.98
C THR A 52 1.72 -9.87 11.02
N MET A 53 1.53 -8.67 11.55
CA MET A 53 1.20 -7.46 10.79
C MET A 53 2.28 -6.40 11.00
N VAL A 54 2.62 -5.68 9.93
CA VAL A 54 3.53 -4.54 9.97
C VAL A 54 2.76 -3.27 9.67
N ILE A 55 3.05 -2.20 10.39
CA ILE A 55 2.67 -0.84 10.03
C ILE A 55 3.92 0.04 9.90
N HIS A 56 3.87 1.02 8.99
CA HIS A 56 4.92 2.02 8.85
C HIS A 56 4.33 3.42 8.65
N GLY A 57 4.97 4.39 9.30
CA GLY A 57 4.73 5.81 9.13
C GLY A 57 3.30 6.27 9.44
N GLY A 58 2.81 7.23 8.64
CA GLY A 58 1.51 7.89 8.81
C GLY A 58 1.63 9.32 9.34
N ILE A 59 0.51 9.87 9.77
CA ILE A 59 0.37 11.21 10.35
C ILE A 59 -0.12 11.03 11.79
N GLY A 60 0.70 11.44 12.75
CA GLY A 60 0.36 11.46 14.17
C GLY A 60 -0.35 12.74 14.59
N LEU A 61 -0.33 13.02 15.90
CA LEU A 61 -0.86 14.26 16.46
C LEU A 61 -0.16 15.49 15.86
N TYR A 62 -0.91 16.58 15.75
CA TYR A 62 -0.45 17.87 15.21
C TYR A 62 0.04 17.82 13.74
N GLY A 63 -0.32 16.77 12.98
CA GLY A 63 0.06 16.66 11.57
C GLY A 63 1.50 16.19 11.33
N LEU A 64 2.20 15.76 12.37
CA LEU A 64 3.56 15.23 12.29
C LEU A 64 3.57 13.92 11.50
N ARG A 65 4.42 13.82 10.46
CA ARG A 65 4.63 12.51 9.82
C ARG A 65 5.52 11.65 10.68
N LEU A 66 5.15 10.38 10.78
CA LEU A 66 5.89 9.35 11.50
C LEU A 66 6.73 8.53 10.52
N GLY A 67 7.84 7.98 10.99
CA GLY A 67 8.73 7.08 10.23
C GLY A 67 9.08 5.80 11.00
N ASP A 68 8.39 5.56 12.11
CA ASP A 68 8.52 4.36 12.90
C ASP A 68 7.86 3.16 12.20
N THR A 69 8.41 1.98 12.47
CA THR A 69 7.88 0.70 11.98
C THR A 69 7.47 -0.13 13.19
N TRP A 70 6.25 -0.64 13.19
CA TRP A 70 5.74 -1.45 14.29
C TRP A 70 5.26 -2.80 13.78
N ILE A 71 5.52 -3.83 14.58
CA ILE A 71 5.17 -5.22 14.29
C ILE A 71 4.19 -5.68 15.36
N LEU A 72 3.03 -6.17 14.92
CA LEU A 72 2.04 -6.82 15.77
C LEU A 72 2.13 -8.31 15.54
N GLU A 73 2.37 -9.05 16.62
CA GLU A 73 2.30 -10.51 16.65
C GLU A 73 1.04 -10.94 17.41
N VAL A 74 0.25 -11.82 16.80
CA VAL A 74 -1.03 -12.30 17.32
C VAL A 74 -0.96 -13.83 17.50
N PRO A 75 -1.24 -14.37 18.71
CA PRO A 75 -1.28 -15.81 18.95
C PRO A 75 -2.47 -16.46 18.23
N GLU A 76 -2.44 -17.79 18.08
CA GLU A 76 -3.46 -18.55 17.32
C GLU A 76 -4.90 -18.40 17.83
N ASN A 77 -5.08 -18.09 19.11
CA ASN A 77 -6.42 -17.87 19.68
C ASN A 77 -6.98 -16.46 19.43
N PHE A 78 -6.19 -15.55 18.83
CA PHE A 78 -6.54 -14.16 18.55
C PHE A 78 -7.05 -13.37 19.77
N CYS A 79 -6.73 -13.81 21.00
CA CYS A 79 -7.21 -13.20 22.24
C CYS A 79 -6.47 -11.93 22.62
N SER A 80 -5.20 -11.81 22.24
CA SER A 80 -4.33 -10.68 22.55
C SER A 80 -3.37 -10.40 21.40
N GLY A 81 -2.57 -9.35 21.51
CA GLY A 81 -1.48 -9.06 20.59
C GLY A 81 -0.31 -8.41 21.30
N THR A 82 0.90 -8.57 20.74
CA THR A 82 2.09 -7.89 21.24
C THR A 82 2.66 -7.01 20.14
N TRP A 83 2.69 -5.71 20.42
CA TRP A 83 3.41 -4.76 19.57
C TRP A 83 4.87 -4.71 19.99
N ARG A 84 5.74 -4.55 18.99
CA ARG A 84 7.13 -4.11 19.18
C ARG A 84 7.49 -3.11 18.09
N GLU A 85 8.25 -2.09 18.47
CA GLU A 85 8.87 -1.20 17.51
C GLU A 85 10.07 -1.90 16.86
N LEU A 86 10.15 -1.84 15.53
CA LEU A 86 11.32 -2.29 14.80
C LEU A 86 12.32 -1.13 14.68
N VAL A 87 13.27 -1.09 15.61
CA VAL A 87 14.39 -0.14 15.57
C VAL A 87 15.47 -0.70 14.65
N ALA A 88 15.41 -0.32 13.37
CA ALA A 88 16.36 -0.76 12.35
C ALA A 88 17.02 0.44 11.65
N HIS A 89 18.28 0.27 11.26
CA HIS A 89 19.02 1.20 10.42
C HIS A 89 19.72 0.45 9.28
N PRO A 90 19.62 0.92 8.03
CA PRO A 90 18.81 2.07 7.58
C PRO A 90 17.29 1.81 7.72
N SER A 91 16.47 2.87 7.63
CA SER A 91 14.99 2.77 7.66
C SER A 91 14.34 3.85 6.78
N PRO A 92 13.11 3.63 6.28
CA PRO A 92 12.44 4.62 5.44
C PRO A 92 12.18 5.91 6.23
N PRO A 93 12.44 7.10 5.64
CA PRO A 93 12.15 8.37 6.31
C PRO A 93 10.65 8.58 6.57
N PRO A 94 10.29 9.46 7.52
CA PRO A 94 8.90 9.73 7.89
C PRO A 94 8.02 10.18 6.72
N ARG A 95 6.84 9.56 6.59
CA ARG A 95 5.96 9.72 5.42
C ARG A 95 4.51 9.32 5.67
N SER A 96 3.59 9.80 4.83
CA SER A 96 2.17 9.40 4.84
C SER A 96 1.61 9.16 3.43
N GLY A 97 0.51 8.41 3.33
CA GLY A 97 -0.15 8.13 2.04
C GLY A 97 0.69 7.31 1.05
N HIS A 98 1.68 6.59 1.56
CA HIS A 98 2.48 5.59 0.83
C HIS A 98 1.76 4.24 0.84
N THR A 99 2.27 3.28 0.08
CA THR A 99 1.78 1.90 0.10
C THR A 99 2.78 0.97 0.78
N LEU A 100 2.26 -0.09 1.41
CA LEU A 100 3.02 -1.20 1.98
C LEU A 100 2.36 -2.50 1.50
N THR A 101 3.11 -3.37 0.82
CA THR A 101 2.55 -4.60 0.23
C THR A 101 3.51 -5.76 0.42
N CYS A 102 3.03 -6.82 1.09
CA CYS A 102 3.77 -8.06 1.24
C CYS A 102 3.73 -8.87 -0.06
N ILE A 103 4.90 -9.33 -0.51
CA ILE A 103 5.08 -10.26 -1.62
C ILE A 103 5.68 -11.53 -1.03
N GLU A 104 4.92 -12.63 -1.09
CA GLU A 104 5.34 -13.92 -0.56
C GLU A 104 6.69 -14.36 -1.15
N GLY A 105 7.60 -14.84 -0.29
CA GLY A 105 8.95 -15.24 -0.67
C GLY A 105 9.92 -14.10 -1.00
N THR A 106 9.45 -12.86 -1.17
CA THR A 106 10.31 -11.69 -1.46
C THR A 106 10.45 -10.77 -0.24
N GLY A 107 9.35 -10.43 0.43
CA GLY A 107 9.32 -9.48 1.54
C GLY A 107 8.28 -8.39 1.32
N THR A 108 8.36 -7.33 2.12
CA THR A 108 7.37 -6.25 2.12
C THR A 108 7.90 -5.01 1.45
N VAL A 109 7.22 -4.56 0.40
CA VAL A 109 7.59 -3.40 -0.40
C VAL A 109 6.85 -2.16 0.09
N LEU A 110 7.61 -1.11 0.37
CA LEU A 110 7.12 0.24 0.59
C LEU A 110 7.42 1.09 -0.64
N PHE A 111 6.47 1.90 -1.08
CA PHE A 111 6.65 2.82 -2.21
C PHE A 111 5.98 4.17 -2.01
N GLY A 112 6.72 5.23 -2.33
CA GLY A 112 6.25 6.60 -2.44
C GLY A 112 5.75 7.22 -1.12
N GLY A 113 4.71 8.04 -1.23
CA GLY A 113 4.14 8.81 -0.12
C GLY A 113 4.56 10.27 -0.12
N ARG A 114 4.19 10.99 0.95
CA ARG A 114 4.55 12.39 1.16
C ARG A 114 5.44 12.51 2.40
N GLY A 115 6.64 13.05 2.21
CA GLY A 115 7.65 13.24 3.26
C GLY A 115 7.36 14.40 4.21
N LEU A 116 8.33 14.66 5.10
CA LEU A 116 8.31 15.79 6.05
C LEU A 116 8.30 17.15 5.34
N GLY A 117 9.06 17.28 4.24
CA GLY A 117 9.14 18.50 3.44
C GLY A 117 7.93 18.72 2.52
N TYR A 118 6.87 17.91 2.65
CA TYR A 118 5.72 17.85 1.74
C TYR A 118 6.06 17.42 0.32
N ASP A 119 7.31 17.04 0.08
CA ASP A 119 7.78 16.39 -1.13
C ASP A 119 7.08 15.05 -1.31
N VAL A 120 6.70 14.77 -2.55
CA VAL A 120 6.17 13.48 -2.93
C VAL A 120 7.33 12.56 -3.32
N LEU A 121 7.37 11.40 -2.70
CA LEU A 121 8.46 10.45 -2.75
C LEU A 121 8.22 9.43 -3.86
N HIS A 122 9.32 8.85 -4.34
CA HIS A 122 9.37 7.75 -5.31
C HIS A 122 10.33 6.64 -4.88
N ASP A 123 10.94 6.76 -3.70
CA ASP A 123 11.84 5.73 -3.21
C ASP A 123 11.10 4.42 -2.93
N VAL A 124 11.84 3.33 -3.06
CA VAL A 124 11.39 1.98 -2.79
C VAL A 124 12.21 1.45 -1.62
N TRP A 125 11.50 0.88 -0.65
CA TRP A 125 12.12 0.19 0.47
C TRP A 125 11.59 -1.23 0.56
N LEU A 126 12.46 -2.16 0.90
CA LEU A 126 12.12 -3.56 1.07
C LEU A 126 12.42 -3.97 2.52
N LEU A 127 11.41 -4.52 3.19
CA LEU A 127 11.56 -5.14 4.50
C LEU A 127 11.67 -6.65 4.30
N GLN A 128 12.82 -7.22 4.64
CA GLN A 128 13.08 -8.66 4.52
C GLN A 128 13.59 -9.23 5.83
N GLU A 129 13.41 -10.54 5.99
CA GLU A 129 14.01 -11.30 7.08
C GLU A 129 15.44 -11.72 6.70
N SER A 130 16.38 -11.37 7.57
CA SER A 130 17.80 -11.74 7.49
C SER A 130 18.27 -12.09 8.89
N GLU A 131 18.86 -13.28 9.06
CA GLU A 131 19.40 -13.75 10.36
C GLU A 131 18.34 -13.65 11.49
N ASP A 132 17.13 -14.14 11.23
CA ASP A 132 15.97 -14.09 12.15
C ASP A 132 15.56 -12.68 12.61
N GLN A 133 15.96 -11.65 11.86
CA GLN A 133 15.59 -10.26 12.13
C GLN A 133 15.05 -9.59 10.86
N LEU A 134 14.04 -8.74 11.02
CA LEU A 134 13.52 -7.92 9.93
C LEU A 134 14.45 -6.71 9.72
N LYS A 135 14.91 -6.50 8.48
CA LYS A 135 15.79 -5.40 8.10
C LYS A 135 15.20 -4.65 6.91
N TRP A 136 15.24 -3.32 6.97
CA TRP A 136 14.90 -2.45 5.86
C TRP A 136 16.12 -2.30 4.94
N VAL A 137 15.89 -2.38 3.63
CA VAL A 137 16.88 -2.04 2.62
C VAL A 137 16.29 -1.09 1.60
N GLN A 138 16.99 0.01 1.34
CA GLN A 138 16.60 0.95 0.29
C GLN A 138 17.00 0.39 -1.08
N MET A 139 16.05 0.40 -2.01
CA MET A 139 16.30 -0.01 -3.39
C MET A 139 16.58 1.23 -4.25
N PHE A 140 17.71 1.22 -4.95
CA PHE A 140 18.08 2.25 -5.90
C PHE A 140 17.87 1.74 -7.33
N TYR A 141 17.36 2.62 -8.20
CA TYR A 141 17.15 2.35 -9.62
C TYR A 141 17.45 3.61 -10.42
N ASN A 142 17.83 3.44 -11.69
CA ASN A 142 18.12 4.57 -12.55
C ASN A 142 16.82 5.10 -13.15
N LEU A 143 16.55 6.40 -12.99
CA LEU A 143 15.39 7.05 -13.60
C LEU A 143 15.44 7.02 -15.13
N GLN A 144 16.62 6.92 -15.73
CA GLN A 144 16.79 6.81 -17.19
C GLN A 144 16.30 5.47 -17.74
N ASP A 145 16.30 4.42 -16.91
CA ASP A 145 15.83 3.08 -17.30
C ASP A 145 14.29 2.99 -17.28
N ILE A 146 13.61 4.09 -16.95
CA ILE A 146 12.15 4.14 -16.81
C ILE A 146 11.56 4.68 -18.12
N PRO A 147 10.87 3.82 -18.90
CA PRO A 147 10.37 4.21 -20.21
C PRO A 147 9.38 5.38 -20.13
N GLU A 148 9.52 6.37 -21.01
CA GLU A 148 8.65 7.55 -21.14
C GLU A 148 8.70 8.57 -19.97
N GLY A 149 9.72 8.52 -19.11
CA GLY A 149 10.03 9.63 -18.20
C GLY A 149 9.28 9.65 -16.85
N VAL A 150 9.86 10.44 -15.94
CA VAL A 150 9.73 10.42 -14.48
C VAL A 150 8.33 10.84 -13.97
N SER A 151 7.39 9.91 -13.96
CA SER A 151 6.14 10.05 -13.19
C SER A 151 6.10 9.03 -12.06
N LEU A 152 7.20 8.88 -11.31
CA LEU A 152 7.23 7.98 -10.17
C LEU A 152 6.83 8.62 -8.84
N PRO A 153 7.14 9.91 -8.56
CA PRO A 153 6.69 10.53 -7.33
C PRO A 153 5.17 10.48 -7.22
N ARG A 154 4.66 9.74 -6.23
CA ARG A 154 3.22 9.64 -5.99
C ARG A 154 2.84 9.43 -4.53
N VAL A 155 1.75 10.06 -4.12
CA VAL A 155 1.06 9.85 -2.85
C VAL A 155 -0.41 9.54 -3.10
N GLY A 156 -1.03 8.74 -2.23
CA GLY A 156 -2.44 8.33 -2.38
C GLY A 156 -2.66 7.40 -3.57
N HIS A 157 -1.63 6.70 -4.03
CA HIS A 157 -1.76 5.69 -5.09
C HIS A 157 -2.15 4.34 -4.48
N SER A 158 -2.57 3.40 -5.33
CA SER A 158 -2.72 2.00 -4.94
C SER A 158 -1.51 1.20 -5.41
N ALA A 159 -1.03 0.26 -4.59
CA ALA A 159 -0.12 -0.80 -4.97
C ALA A 159 -0.81 -2.13 -4.67
N THR A 160 -1.07 -2.91 -5.70
CA THR A 160 -1.84 -4.16 -5.57
C THR A 160 -1.03 -5.32 -6.12
N LEU A 161 -0.96 -6.40 -5.34
CA LEU A 161 -0.34 -7.65 -5.78
C LEU A 161 -1.12 -8.23 -6.95
N ILE A 162 -0.42 -8.52 -8.04
CA ILE A 162 -0.95 -9.10 -9.28
C ILE A 162 -0.20 -10.38 -9.64
N LEU A 163 -0.67 -11.07 -10.67
CA LEU A 163 -0.10 -12.32 -11.15
C LEU A 163 1.44 -12.27 -11.32
N GLY A 164 2.11 -13.32 -10.85
CA GLY A 164 3.56 -13.48 -10.93
C GLY A 164 4.35 -12.71 -9.88
N GLY A 165 3.76 -12.40 -8.72
CA GLY A 165 4.47 -11.76 -7.61
C GLY A 165 4.86 -10.29 -7.86
N ARG A 166 4.11 -9.60 -8.72
CA ARG A 166 4.40 -8.22 -9.13
C ARG A 166 3.40 -7.26 -8.50
N LEU A 167 3.78 -5.98 -8.39
CA LEU A 167 2.87 -4.94 -7.91
C LEU A 167 2.39 -4.09 -9.07
N LEU A 168 1.07 -3.92 -9.19
CA LEU A 168 0.48 -2.91 -10.05
C LEU A 168 0.26 -1.63 -9.24
N ILE A 169 0.97 -0.59 -9.63
CA ILE A 169 0.85 0.77 -9.12
C ILE A 169 -0.11 1.54 -10.02
N TYR A 170 -1.12 2.18 -9.42
CA TYR A 170 -2.09 2.98 -10.16
C TYR A 170 -2.40 4.30 -9.44
N GLY A 171 -2.44 5.38 -10.23
CA GLY A 171 -2.87 6.71 -9.80
C GLY A 171 -1.95 7.36 -8.78
N GLY A 172 -2.55 8.16 -7.89
CA GLY A 172 -1.87 9.05 -6.97
C GLY A 172 -1.70 10.46 -7.53
N GLU A 173 -1.02 11.32 -6.79
CA GLU A 173 -0.71 12.70 -7.19
C GLU A 173 0.75 13.05 -6.93
N ASP A 174 1.30 14.01 -7.66
CA ASP A 174 2.66 14.54 -7.42
C ASP A 174 2.68 15.75 -6.47
N SER A 175 3.86 16.34 -6.28
CA SER A 175 4.08 17.50 -5.41
C SER A 175 3.27 18.74 -5.84
N GLN A 176 2.88 18.84 -7.11
CA GLN A 176 2.04 19.92 -7.64
C GLN A 176 0.55 19.57 -7.54
N ARG A 177 0.20 18.44 -6.92
CA ARG A 177 -1.15 17.88 -6.81
C ARG A 177 -1.77 17.51 -8.16
N HIS A 178 -0.96 17.32 -9.19
CA HIS A 178 -1.47 16.76 -10.44
C HIS A 178 -1.76 15.28 -10.24
N ARG A 179 -3.04 14.92 -10.39
CA ARG A 179 -3.49 13.54 -10.29
C ARG A 179 -3.00 12.74 -11.48
N LYS A 180 -2.75 11.45 -11.23
CA LYS A 180 -2.20 10.51 -12.19
C LYS A 180 -3.26 9.46 -12.53
N GLY A 181 -3.23 9.00 -13.77
CA GLY A 181 -4.05 7.90 -14.28
C GLY A 181 -3.19 6.82 -14.94
N ASP A 182 -1.89 6.82 -14.66
CA ASP A 182 -0.93 5.89 -15.23
C ASP A 182 -0.87 4.57 -14.46
N PHE A 183 -0.51 3.50 -15.17
CA PHE A 183 -0.28 2.17 -14.60
C PHE A 183 1.20 1.82 -14.72
N TRP A 184 1.77 1.36 -13.61
CA TRP A 184 3.14 0.88 -13.53
C TRP A 184 3.17 -0.50 -12.90
N VAL A 185 4.00 -1.38 -13.44
CA VAL A 185 4.33 -2.66 -12.83
C VAL A 185 5.70 -2.53 -12.19
N PHE A 186 5.77 -2.85 -10.91
CA PHE A 186 7.01 -3.07 -10.17
C PHE A 186 7.27 -4.58 -10.06
N ASP A 187 8.43 -5.00 -10.55
CA ASP A 187 8.86 -6.39 -10.56
C ASP A 187 9.91 -6.65 -9.48
N ALA A 188 9.43 -7.13 -8.33
CA ALA A 188 10.27 -7.37 -7.15
C ALA A 188 11.08 -8.68 -7.26
N SER A 189 10.74 -9.59 -8.19
CA SER A 189 11.50 -10.84 -8.36
C SER A 189 12.90 -10.61 -8.95
N LYS A 190 13.16 -9.40 -9.44
CA LYS A 190 14.49 -8.96 -9.88
C LYS A 190 15.38 -8.52 -8.72
N ILE A 191 14.89 -8.58 -7.48
CA ILE A 191 15.65 -8.23 -6.28
C ILE A 191 16.31 -9.50 -5.74
N PRO A 192 17.64 -9.53 -5.59
CA PRO A 192 18.32 -10.65 -4.97
C PRO A 192 17.87 -10.83 -3.52
N SER A 193 17.62 -12.07 -3.10
CA SER A 193 17.36 -12.37 -1.68
C SER A 193 18.61 -12.07 -0.84
N ILE A 194 18.46 -11.39 0.29
CA ILE A 194 19.57 -11.15 1.24
C ILE A 194 20.23 -12.48 1.68
N LYS A 195 19.45 -13.58 1.70
CA LYS A 195 19.92 -14.93 2.06
C LYS A 195 20.96 -15.52 1.10
N GLU A 196 21.20 -14.93 -0.08
CA GLU A 196 22.18 -15.42 -1.07
C GLU A 196 23.49 -14.59 -1.11
N GLN A 197 23.66 -13.57 -0.26
CA GLN A 197 24.83 -12.70 -0.31
C GLN A 197 25.78 -12.95 0.87
N SER A 198 26.91 -13.61 0.59
CA SER A 198 28.00 -13.86 1.54
C SER A 198 28.96 -12.67 1.75
N THR A 199 28.57 -11.44 1.36
CA THR A 199 29.40 -10.24 1.53
C THR A 199 28.56 -9.02 1.92
N PRO A 200 28.98 -8.22 2.91
CA PRO A 200 28.28 -7.00 3.30
C PRO A 200 28.59 -5.89 2.29
N SER A 201 27.82 -5.80 1.20
CA SER A 201 27.84 -4.60 0.36
C SER A 201 26.76 -3.63 0.83
N ASN A 202 27.17 -2.50 1.39
CA ASN A 202 26.31 -1.40 1.88
C ASN A 202 25.57 -0.63 0.75
N SER A 203 25.41 -1.23 -0.42
CA SER A 203 24.62 -0.68 -1.52
C SER A 203 24.15 -1.82 -2.39
N MET A 204 22.88 -2.20 -2.29
CA MET A 204 22.22 -2.91 -3.39
C MET A 204 22.36 -2.02 -4.62
N GLY A 205 23.21 -2.43 -5.58
CA GLY A 205 23.52 -1.67 -6.78
C GLY A 205 22.28 -1.30 -7.59
N LEU A 206 22.43 -0.29 -8.47
CA LEU A 206 21.37 0.15 -9.39
C LEU A 206 20.77 -1.04 -10.14
N GLN A 207 19.49 -1.34 -9.88
CA GLN A 207 18.79 -2.41 -10.56
C GLN A 207 18.14 -1.87 -11.84
N ALA A 208 18.62 -2.34 -12.99
CA ALA A 208 18.02 -2.01 -14.27
C ALA A 208 16.70 -2.79 -14.47
N ASN A 209 15.67 -2.10 -14.98
CA ASN A 209 14.40 -2.68 -15.46
C ASN A 209 13.44 -3.27 -14.40
N MET A 210 13.33 -2.68 -13.21
CA MET A 210 12.30 -3.06 -12.22
C MET A 210 10.90 -2.51 -12.55
N TRP A 211 10.85 -1.44 -13.34
CA TRP A 211 9.62 -0.70 -13.64
C TRP A 211 9.21 -0.90 -15.08
N ARG A 212 7.91 -1.14 -15.30
CA ARG A 212 7.32 -1.18 -16.64
C ARG A 212 6.00 -0.41 -16.67
N ARG A 213 5.91 0.59 -17.54
CA ARG A 213 4.66 1.29 -17.79
C ARG A 213 3.70 0.41 -18.59
N LEU A 214 2.43 0.38 -18.20
CA LEU A 214 1.38 -0.28 -18.97
C LEU A 214 0.48 0.76 -19.64
N LYS A 215 0.11 0.50 -20.89
CA LYS A 215 -0.88 1.29 -21.62
C LYS A 215 -2.23 0.57 -21.53
N ALA A 216 -3.20 1.20 -20.86
CA ALA A 216 -4.57 0.71 -20.79
C ALA A 216 -5.30 0.95 -22.13
N LYS A 217 -6.08 -0.04 -22.56
CA LYS A 217 -7.05 0.03 -23.68
C LYS A 217 -8.47 0.17 -23.12
N GLY A 218 -9.38 0.70 -23.93
CA GLY A 218 -10.79 0.87 -23.55
C GLY A 218 -11.04 2.15 -22.73
N TYR A 219 -12.08 2.11 -21.88
CA TYR A 219 -12.49 3.25 -21.06
C TYR A 219 -11.37 3.68 -20.11
N LYS A 220 -11.05 4.97 -20.12
CA LYS A 220 -10.02 5.56 -19.25
C LYS A 220 -10.70 6.39 -18.17
N PRO A 221 -10.69 5.95 -16.90
CA PRO A 221 -11.19 6.77 -15.80
C PRO A 221 -10.36 8.06 -15.67
N ASN A 222 -10.97 9.08 -15.06
CA ASN A 222 -10.26 10.30 -14.68
C ASN A 222 -9.07 9.98 -13.78
N CYS A 223 -8.00 10.78 -13.91
CA CYS A 223 -6.86 10.75 -13.01
C CYS A 223 -7.33 10.90 -11.56
N ARG A 224 -6.77 10.09 -10.65
CA ARG A 224 -7.25 10.01 -9.27
C ARG A 224 -6.16 9.75 -8.26
N SER A 225 -6.40 10.22 -7.04
CA SER A 225 -5.58 9.96 -5.85
C SER A 225 -6.48 9.56 -4.68
N PHE A 226 -5.91 8.90 -3.67
CA PHE A 226 -6.58 8.42 -2.47
C PHE A 226 -7.78 7.48 -2.76
N HIS A 227 -7.74 6.76 -3.88
CA HIS A 227 -8.64 5.65 -4.20
C HIS A 227 -8.17 4.36 -3.52
N ARG A 228 -9.01 3.31 -3.58
CA ARG A 228 -8.60 1.96 -3.20
C ARG A 228 -8.66 1.03 -4.41
N ALA A 229 -7.72 0.10 -4.44
CA ALA A 229 -7.75 -1.03 -5.36
C ALA A 229 -7.59 -2.36 -4.61
N CYS A 230 -8.26 -3.39 -5.09
CA CYS A 230 -8.04 -4.78 -4.69
C CYS A 230 -8.03 -5.69 -5.92
N ALA A 231 -7.27 -6.78 -5.86
CA ALA A 231 -7.26 -7.79 -6.90
C ALA A 231 -8.17 -8.96 -6.51
N ASP A 232 -8.67 -9.68 -7.52
CA ASP A 232 -9.24 -11.01 -7.33
C ASP A 232 -8.15 -12.02 -6.95
N HIS A 233 -8.56 -13.21 -6.50
CA HIS A 233 -7.63 -14.30 -6.13
C HIS A 233 -6.69 -14.70 -7.27
N SER A 234 -7.06 -14.47 -8.53
CA SER A 234 -6.21 -14.79 -9.68
C SER A 234 -5.10 -13.76 -9.93
N GLY A 235 -5.21 -12.57 -9.32
CA GLY A 235 -4.31 -11.44 -9.58
C GLY A 235 -4.42 -10.90 -11.01
N ARG A 236 -5.49 -11.23 -11.74
CA ARG A 236 -5.72 -10.80 -13.15
C ARG A 236 -6.78 -9.72 -13.27
N ARG A 237 -7.64 -9.57 -12.26
CA ARG A 237 -8.70 -8.57 -12.24
C ARG A 237 -8.49 -7.67 -11.05
N LEU A 238 -8.48 -6.36 -11.28
CA LEU A 238 -8.44 -5.39 -10.20
C LEU A 238 -9.70 -4.54 -10.22
N TYR A 239 -10.20 -4.26 -9.03
CA TYR A 239 -11.34 -3.40 -8.79
C TYR A 239 -10.83 -2.11 -8.19
N VAL A 240 -11.13 -0.98 -8.83
CA VAL A 240 -10.73 0.35 -8.39
C VAL A 240 -11.98 1.14 -8.06
N PHE A 241 -12.05 1.69 -6.85
CA PHE A 241 -13.19 2.47 -6.40
C PHE A 241 -12.74 3.73 -5.68
N GLY A 242 -13.55 4.78 -5.81
CA GLY A 242 -13.37 5.99 -5.03
C GLY A 242 -12.21 6.85 -5.52
N GLY A 243 -11.72 7.64 -4.56
CA GLY A 243 -10.62 8.58 -4.76
C GLY A 243 -11.09 9.97 -5.15
N MET A 244 -10.19 10.92 -4.92
CA MET A 244 -10.35 12.28 -5.37
C MET A 244 -10.02 12.38 -6.86
N VAL A 245 -10.87 13.06 -7.60
CA VAL A 245 -10.71 13.37 -9.02
C VAL A 245 -10.72 14.88 -9.24
N ASP A 246 -10.12 15.34 -10.34
CA ASP A 246 -10.25 16.73 -10.76
C ASP A 246 -11.67 16.96 -11.30
N SER A 247 -12.34 18.01 -10.82
CA SER A 247 -13.64 18.45 -11.35
C SER A 247 -13.42 19.35 -12.57
N LEU A 248 -14.38 19.34 -13.50
CA LEU A 248 -14.44 20.38 -14.54
C LEU A 248 -14.67 21.73 -13.83
N LEU A 249 -13.77 22.69 -14.04
CA LEU A 249 -13.92 24.06 -13.54
C LEU A 249 -15.18 24.67 -14.17
N HIS A 250 -16.26 24.78 -13.39
CA HIS A 250 -17.26 25.80 -13.69
C HIS A 250 -16.65 27.16 -13.34
N PRO A 251 -16.65 28.17 -14.25
CA PRO A 251 -15.99 29.46 -14.03
C PRO A 251 -16.43 30.22 -12.77
N THR A 252 -17.54 29.80 -12.16
CA THR A 252 -18.17 30.41 -10.99
C THR A 252 -17.92 29.66 -9.68
N GLU A 253 -17.25 28.50 -9.71
CA GLU A 253 -17.04 27.65 -8.53
C GLU A 253 -15.55 27.41 -8.30
N ALA A 254 -15.07 27.70 -7.09
CA ALA A 254 -13.72 27.38 -6.67
C ALA A 254 -13.51 25.86 -6.83
N SER A 255 -12.42 25.44 -7.47
CA SER A 255 -12.08 24.04 -7.79
C SER A 255 -12.57 23.04 -6.73
N GLU A 256 -13.76 22.47 -6.90
CA GLU A 256 -14.31 21.56 -5.91
C GLU A 256 -13.60 20.22 -6.04
N LEU A 257 -12.90 19.83 -4.98
CA LEU A 257 -12.39 18.46 -4.83
C LEU A 257 -13.58 17.52 -4.78
N ARG A 258 -13.73 16.65 -5.79
CA ARG A 258 -14.81 15.66 -5.86
C ARG A 258 -14.29 14.26 -5.55
N PHE A 259 -15.08 13.49 -4.81
CA PHE A 259 -14.89 12.05 -4.68
C PHE A 259 -15.69 11.33 -5.76
N ASP A 260 -15.02 10.44 -6.49
CA ASP A 260 -15.64 9.60 -7.50
C ASP A 260 -16.38 8.44 -6.83
N GLY A 261 -17.59 8.11 -7.31
CA GLY A 261 -18.40 7.00 -6.82
C GLY A 261 -18.45 5.81 -7.77
N GLU A 262 -17.75 5.88 -8.91
CA GLU A 262 -17.73 4.80 -9.89
C GLU A 262 -16.78 3.65 -9.50
N LEU A 263 -17.15 2.43 -9.89
CA LEU A 263 -16.36 1.22 -9.74
C LEU A 263 -15.79 0.81 -11.09
N PHE A 264 -14.46 0.64 -11.16
CA PHE A 264 -13.76 0.25 -12.38
C PHE A 264 -13.18 -1.14 -12.26
N LEU A 265 -13.23 -1.89 -13.36
CA LEU A 265 -12.59 -3.19 -13.52
C LEU A 265 -11.39 -3.06 -14.47
N VAL A 266 -10.20 -3.36 -13.96
CA VAL A 266 -8.98 -3.50 -14.76
C VAL A 266 -8.75 -4.98 -15.02
N LYS A 267 -8.60 -5.37 -16.29
CA LYS A 267 -8.27 -6.74 -16.70
C LYS A 267 -6.83 -6.79 -17.21
N LEU A 268 -6.02 -7.68 -16.64
CA LEU A 268 -4.69 -8.00 -17.11
C LEU A 268 -4.78 -9.14 -18.12
N GLU A 269 -4.67 -8.80 -19.40
CA GLU A 269 -4.59 -9.78 -20.49
C GLU A 269 -3.12 -10.14 -20.72
N LEU A 270 -2.82 -11.43 -20.64
CA LEU A 270 -1.50 -11.93 -21.04
C LEU A 270 -1.49 -12.01 -22.56
N GLU A 271 -0.52 -11.38 -23.20
CA GLU A 271 -0.24 -11.65 -24.60
C GLU A 271 0.17 -13.13 -24.71
N THR A 272 -0.78 -13.99 -25.07
CA THR A 272 -0.46 -15.31 -25.60
C THR A 272 0.30 -15.04 -26.88
N GLY A 273 1.60 -15.34 -26.90
CA GLY A 273 2.42 -15.22 -28.10
C GLY A 273 1.66 -15.80 -29.28
N SER A 274 1.54 -15.01 -30.34
CA SER A 274 1.10 -15.54 -31.63
C SER A 274 2.12 -16.60 -32.00
N VAL A 275 1.76 -17.87 -31.80
CA VAL A 275 2.39 -18.97 -32.50
C VAL A 275 2.08 -18.68 -33.97
N ARG A 276 3.04 -18.06 -34.65
CA ARG A 276 3.03 -18.01 -36.12
C ARG A 276 3.17 -19.46 -36.56
N CYS A 277 2.07 -20.06 -36.99
CA CYS A 277 2.13 -21.22 -37.87
C CYS A 277 2.79 -20.80 -39.19
#